data_AF-R9BVK5-F1
#
_entry.id   AF-R9BVK5-F1
#
_cell.length_a   1.000
_cell.length_b   1.000
_cell.length_c   1.000
_cell.angle_alpha   90.00
_cell.angle_beta   90.00
_cell.angle_gamma   90.00
#
_symmetry.space_group_name_H-M   'P 1'
#
loop_
_entity.id
_entity.type
_entity.pdbx_description
1 polymer ?
#
loop_
_entity_poly.entity_id
_entity_poly.type
_entity_poly.pdbx_seq_one_letter_code
_entity_poly.pdbx_strand_id
1 'polypeptide(L)' 'MENITEMLKGVLEGCVLEIINHEETYGYEITRRLNTLGFSDIVDGTVYTILVRLEKNKLVDIEKNHQIWVLRENFLS' A
#
# COMPACT_ATOMS: atom_id res chain seq x y z
N MET A 1 18.88 17.99 8.03
CA MET A 1 18.41 17.06 6.98
C MET A 1 17.17 16.26 7.39
N GLU A 2 16.60 16.42 8.60
CA GLU A 2 15.34 15.74 9.00
C GLU A 2 14.10 16.17 8.19
N ASN A 3 14.01 17.45 7.79
CA ASN A 3 12.84 17.96 7.07
C ASN A 3 12.61 17.31 5.70
N ILE A 4 13.67 16.87 5.02
CA ILE A 4 13.56 16.21 3.71
C ILE A 4 12.81 14.87 3.85
N THR A 5 13.03 14.18 4.96
CA THR A 5 12.39 12.88 5.24
C THR A 5 10.90 13.03 5.53
N GLU A 6 10.48 14.06 6.27
CA GLU A 6 9.06 14.31 6.55
C GLU A 6 8.30 14.78 5.31
N MET A 7 8.92 15.64 4.49
CA MET A 7 8.33 16.03 3.21
C MET A 7 8.18 14.83 2.27
N LEU A 8 9.19 13.95 2.20
CA LEU A 8 9.14 12.76 1.37
C LEU A 8 8.03 11.79 1.82
N LYS A 9 7.81 11.62 3.13
CA LYS A 9 6.68 10.83 3.66
C LYS A 9 5.34 11.38 3.18
N GLY A 10 5.15 12.71 3.26
CA GLY A 10 3.91 13.35 2.79
C GLY A 10 3.69 13.18 1.28
N VAL A 11 4.75 13.31 0.48
CA VAL A 11 4.68 13.07 -0.98
C VAL A 11 4.31 11.61 -1.27
N LEU A 12 4.93 10.66 -0.57
CA LEU A 12 4.68 9.24 -0.78
C LEU A 12 3.25 8.83 -0.37
N GLU A 13 2.72 9.39 0.71
CA GLU A 13 1.30 9.26 1.09
C GLU A 13 0.37 9.77 -0.02
N GLY A 14 0.68 10.94 -0.59
CA GLY A 14 -0.08 11.49 -1.72
C GLY A 14 -0.04 10.60 -2.96
N CYS A 15 1.12 10.05 -3.31
CA CYS A 15 1.26 9.11 -4.42
C CYS A 15 0.45 7.82 -4.19
N VAL A 16 0.44 7.30 -2.97
CA VAL A 16 -0.37 6.12 -2.62
C VAL A 16 -1.86 6.41 -2.76
N LEU A 17 -2.32 7.56 -2.27
CA LEU A 17 -3.71 7.98 -2.43
C LEU A 17 -4.12 8.11 -3.90
N GLU A 18 -3.26 8.70 -4.75
CA GLU A 18 -3.53 8.81 -6.18
C GLU A 18 -3.66 7.43 -6.83
N ILE A 19 -2.77 6.49 -6.51
CA ILE A 19 -2.83 5.11 -7.02
C ILE A 19 -4.17 4.45 -6.63
N ILE A 20 -4.61 4.60 -5.39
CA ILE A 20 -5.87 4.02 -4.88
C ILE A 20 -7.10 4.71 -5.50
N ASN A 21 -7.02 6.01 -5.80
CA ASN A 21 -8.12 6.76 -6.40
C ASN A 21 -8.44 6.30 -7.83
N HIS A 22 -7.51 5.65 -8.53
CA HIS A 22 -7.74 5.13 -9.87
C HIS A 22 -8.56 3.82 -9.87
N GLU A 23 -8.25 2.88 -8.98
CA GLU A 23 -8.91 1.57 -8.91
C GLU A 23 -8.61 0.84 -7.60
N GLU A 24 -9.44 -0.16 -7.27
CA GLU A 24 -9.20 -1.06 -6.15
C GLU A 24 -7.88 -1.84 -6.37
N THR A 25 -7.02 -1.84 -5.36
CA THR A 25 -5.65 -2.36 -5.47
C THR A 25 -5.20 -2.97 -4.13
N TYR A 26 -4.08 -3.71 -4.15
CA TYR A 26 -3.48 -4.32 -2.98
C TYR A 26 -2.03 -3.89 -2.77
N GLY A 27 -1.51 -4.05 -1.55
CA GLY A 27 -0.24 -3.45 -1.11
C GLY A 27 0.95 -3.72 -2.04
N TYR A 28 1.10 -4.94 -2.54
CA TYR A 28 2.19 -5.30 -3.45
C TYR A 28 2.12 -4.57 -4.80
N GLU A 29 0.91 -4.39 -5.35
CA GLU A 29 0.72 -3.66 -6.59
C GLU A 29 1.05 -2.18 -6.42
N ILE A 30 0.67 -1.58 -5.30
CA ILE A 30 1.04 -0.21 -4.95
C ILE A 30 2.57 -0.07 -4.89
N THR A 31 3.29 -0.97 -4.21
CA THR A 31 4.77 -0.98 -4.16
C THR A 31 5.37 -1.02 -5.56
N ARG A 32 4.85 -1.91 -6.42
CA ARG A 32 5.34 -2.05 -7.80
C ARG A 32 5.13 -0.77 -8.60
N ARG A 33 3.96 -0.13 -8.51
CA ARG A 33 3.67 1.14 -9.20
C ARG A 33 4.60 2.26 -8.71
N LEU A 34 4.82 2.39 -7.40
CA LEU A 34 5.76 3.36 -6.85
C LEU A 34 7.19 3.14 -7.37
N ASN A 35 7.65 1.88 -7.42
CA ASN A 35 8.96 1.55 -7.98
C ASN A 35 9.07 1.94 -9.46
N THR A 36 8.01 1.73 -10.26
CA THR A 36 8.00 2.15 -11.67
C THR A 36 8.01 3.68 -11.85
N LEU A 37 7.55 4.43 -10.86
CA LEU A 37 7.59 5.91 -10.84
C LEU A 37 8.94 6.46 -10.38
N GLY A 38 9.92 5.60 -10.07
CA GLY A 38 11.28 5.99 -9.68
C GLY A 38 11.57 5.88 -8.18
N PHE A 39 10.60 5.44 -7.37
CA PHE A 39 10.81 5.20 -5.93
C PHE A 39 11.40 3.80 -5.65
N SER A 40 12.45 3.41 -6.37
CA SER A 40 12.95 2.01 -6.45
C SER A 40 13.32 1.34 -5.12
N ASP A 41 13.59 2.11 -4.08
CA ASP A 41 13.99 1.61 -2.75
C ASP A 41 12.79 1.34 -1.83
N ILE A 42 11.56 1.54 -2.31
CA ILE A 42 10.34 1.30 -1.53
C ILE A 42 10.03 -0.18 -1.49
N VAL A 43 9.94 -0.70 -0.26
CA VAL A 43 9.56 -2.08 0.05
C VAL A 43 8.12 -2.14 0.57
N ASP A 44 7.53 -3.33 0.52
CA ASP A 44 6.14 -3.58 0.95
C ASP A 44 5.86 -3.11 2.38
N GLY A 45 6.83 -3.23 3.30
CA GLY A 45 6.69 -2.77 4.67
C GLY A 45 6.46 -1.25 4.79
N THR A 46 7.05 -0.46 3.88
CA THR A 46 6.85 0.99 3.84
C THR A 46 5.44 1.32 3.39
N VAL A 47 4.97 0.68 2.31
CA VAL A 47 3.59 0.84 1.81
C VAL A 47 2.58 0.41 2.86
N TYR A 48 2.81 -0.72 3.54
CA TYR A 48 1.94 -1.16 4.63
C TYR A 48 1.84 -0.13 5.75
N THR A 49 2.97 0.48 6.14
CA THR A 49 2.98 1.53 7.17
C THR A 49 2.17 2.76 6.74
N ILE A 50 2.25 3.14 5.46
CA ILE A 50 1.46 4.23 4.89
C ILE A 50 -0.03 3.89 4.91
N LEU A 51 -0.41 2.70 4.43
CA LEU A 51 -1.80 2.25 4.40
C LEU A 51 -2.43 2.26 5.80
N VAL A 52 -1.71 1.76 6.81
CA VAL A 52 -2.16 1.80 8.22
C VAL A 52 -2.37 3.23 8.72
N ARG A 53 -1.54 4.20 8.30
CA ARG A 53 -1.71 5.61 8.67
C ARG A 53 -2.90 6.24 7.96
N LEU A 54 -3.08 5.97 6.67
CA LEU A 54 -4.22 6.47 5.89
C LEU A 54 -5.55 5.91 6.40
N GLU A 55 -5.60 4.63 6.75
CA GLU A 55 -6.76 3.97 7.37
C GLU A 55 -7.10 4.60 8.73
N LYS A 56 -6.09 4.81 9.59
CA LYS A 56 -6.28 5.52 10.88
C LYS A 56 -6.83 6.93 10.70
N ASN A 57 -6.46 7.60 9.61
CA ASN A 57 -6.95 8.92 9.25
C ASN A 57 -8.29 8.89 8.48
N LYS A 58 -8.88 7.70 8.26
CA LYS A 58 -10.13 7.48 7.53
C LYS A 58 -10.11 8.02 6.09
N LEU A 59 -8.94 7.96 5.45
CA LEU A 59 -8.76 8.36 4.06
C LEU A 59 -8.94 7.20 3.07
N VAL A 60 -8.81 5.97 3.56
CA VAL A 60 -8.97 4.73 2.79
C VAL A 60 -9.65 3.68 3.65
N ASP A 61 -10.40 2.78 3.03
CA ASP A 61 -10.91 1.57 3.66
C ASP A 61 -10.04 0.38 3.23
N ILE A 62 -9.69 -0.49 4.18
CA ILE A 62 -8.85 -1.66 3.93
C ILE A 62 -9.66 -2.92 4.20
N GLU A 63 -9.91 -3.71 3.16
CA GLU A 63 -10.51 -5.04 3.29
C GLU A 63 -9.43 -6.13 3.32
N LYS A 64 -9.46 -6.95 4.37
CA LYS A 64 -8.58 -8.13 4.48
C LYS A 64 -9.25 -9.31 3.79
N ASN A 65 -9.06 -9.40 2.48
CA ASN A 65 -9.65 -10.47 1.70
C ASN A 65 -8.91 -11.80 1.95
N HIS A 66 -9.48 -12.68 2.78
CA HIS A 66 -8.86 -13.95 3.21
C HIS A 66 -9.13 -15.11 2.24
N GLN A 67 -9.83 -14.87 1.11
CA GLN A 67 -10.41 -15.94 0.29
C GLN A 67 -9.40 -16.91 -0.37
N ILE A 68 -8.13 -16.52 -0.50
CA ILE A 68 -7.07 -17.41 -1.04
C ILE A 68 -6.78 -18.60 -0.10
N TRP A 69 -6.99 -18.45 1.22
CA TRP A 69 -6.73 -19.52 2.19
C TRP A 69 -7.80 -20.61 2.15
N VAL A 70 -9.08 -20.23 1.99
CA VAL A 70 -10.22 -21.17 1.96
C VAL A 70 -10.16 -22.11 0.75
N LEU A 71 -9.65 -21.64 -0.39
CA LEU A 71 -9.49 -22.50 -1.56
C LEU A 71 -8.41 -23.57 -1.33
N ARG A 72 -7.29 -23.27 -0.65
CA ARG A 72 -6.24 -24.27 -0.38
C ARG A 72 -6.68 -25.39 0.56
N GLU A 73 -7.56 -25.11 1.52
CA GLU A 73 -8.08 -26.15 2.43
C GLU A 73 -9.04 -27.12 1.72
N ASN A 74 -9.88 -26.63 0.81
CA ASN A 74 -10.82 -27.46 0.03
C ASN A 74 -10.14 -28.32 -1.06
N PHE A 75 -8.88 -28.07 -1.41
CA PHE A 75 -8.10 -28.92 -2.34
C PHE A 75 -7.24 -29.99 -1.63
N LEU A 76 -7.21 -29.98 -0.29
CA LEU A 76 -6.48 -30.95 0.54
C LEU A 76 -7.41 -31.88 1.34
N SER A 77 -8.71 -31.90 1.01
CA SER A 77 -9.72 -32.80 1.59
C SER A 77 -10.28 -33.78 0.56
#